data_AF-A2ZCA6-F1
#
_entry.id   AF-A2ZCA6-F1
#
_cell.length_a   1.000
_cell.length_b   1.000
_cell.length_c   1.000
_cell.angle_alpha   90.00
_cell.angle_beta   90.00
_cell.angle_gamma   90.00
#
_symmetry.space_group_name_H-M   'P 1'
#
loop_
_entity.id
_entity.type
_entity.pdbx_description
1 polymer ?
#
loop_
_entity_poly.entity_id
_entity_poly.type
_entity_poly.pdbx_seq_one_letter_code
_entity_poly.pdbx_strand_id
1 'polypeptide(L)'
;MIVVRHEGEERQFMPEEISSMVLAKMRETAEVYLGKTVTKAVITVPVYFNNAQRQATMDAGAIAGLNVMRIINEPTAAALAYCLEKMPLITLIKE
;
A
#
# COMPACT_ATOMS: atom_id res chain seq x y z
N MET A 1 -1.12 -11.30 -18.00
CA MET A 1 -0.27 -10.17 -18.42
C MET A 1 -1.14 -9.09 -19.02
N ILE A 2 -0.78 -7.84 -18.77
CA ILE A 2 -1.41 -6.63 -19.30
C ILE A 2 -0.47 -6.09 -20.38
N VAL A 3 -0.99 -5.80 -21.55
CA VAL A 3 -0.19 -5.35 -22.69
C VAL A 3 -0.59 -3.91 -23.03
N VAL A 4 0.40 -3.03 -23.15
CA VAL A 4 0.20 -1.62 -23.50
C VAL A 4 1.23 -1.18 -24.54
N ARG A 5 0.87 -0.21 -25.38
CA ARG A 5 1.83 0.45 -26.26
C ARG A 5 2.37 1.70 -25.57
N HIS A 6 3.68 1.77 -25.41
CA HIS A 6 4.38 2.89 -24.80
C HIS A 6 5.59 3.28 -25.66
N GLU A 7 5.70 4.57 -25.99
CA GLU A 7 6.79 5.10 -26.84
C GLU A 7 6.95 4.39 -28.20
N GLY A 8 5.84 3.89 -28.76
CA GLY A 8 5.84 3.16 -30.04
C GLY A 8 6.13 1.66 -29.92
N GLU A 9 6.53 1.17 -28.74
CA GLU A 9 6.80 -0.25 -28.48
C GLU A 9 5.66 -0.92 -27.70
N GLU A 10 5.47 -2.21 -27.93
CA GLU A 10 4.58 -3.03 -27.12
C GLU A 10 5.31 -3.50 -25.86
N ARG A 11 4.74 -3.20 -24.68
CA ARG A 11 5.26 -3.63 -23.39
C ARG A 11 4.23 -4.49 -22.67
N GLN A 12 4.72 -5.52 -22.00
CA GLN A 12 3.89 -6.44 -21.22
C GLN A 12 4.25 -6.32 -19.75
N PHE A 13 3.23 -6.29 -18.90
CA PHE A 13 3.37 -6.13 -17.46
C PHE A 13 2.54 -7.17 -16.72
N MET A 14 3.04 -7.59 -15.58
CA MET A 14 2.24 -8.26 -14.56
C MET A 14 1.42 -7.22 -13.76
N PRO A 15 0.25 -7.59 -13.22
CA PRO A 15 -0.57 -6.69 -12.41
C PRO A 15 0.19 -6.04 -11.24
N GLU A 16 1.08 -6.78 -10.59
CA GLU A 16 1.93 -6.33 -9.51
C GLU A 16 2.97 -5.29 -9.96
N GLU A 17 3.46 -5.34 -11.20
CA GLU A 17 4.37 -4.33 -11.75
C GLU A 17 3.66 -3.00 -11.99
N ILE A 18 2.41 -3.02 -12.45
CA ILE A 18 1.62 -1.80 -12.59
C ILE A 18 1.28 -1.24 -11.21
N SER A 19 0.92 -2.11 -10.26
CA SER A 19 0.64 -1.72 -8.88
C SER A 19 1.87 -1.11 -8.21
N SER A 20 3.07 -1.62 -8.50
CA SER A 20 4.32 -1.09 -7.94
C SER A 20 4.61 0.32 -8.43
N MET A 21 4.27 0.66 -9.68
CA MET A 21 4.41 2.03 -10.20
C MET A 21 3.54 3.02 -9.41
N VAL A 22 2.31 2.63 -9.06
CA VAL A 22 1.42 3.45 -8.21
C VAL A 22 2.00 3.60 -6.80
N LEU A 23 2.46 2.50 -6.20
CA LEU A 23 3.07 2.51 -4.86
C LEU A 23 4.36 3.35 -4.83
N ALA A 24 5.20 3.27 -5.85
CA ALA A 24 6.40 4.09 -5.99
C ALA A 24 6.02 5.58 -6.03
N LYS A 25 4.96 5.94 -6.77
CA LYS A 25 4.49 7.32 -6.81
C LYS A 25 3.96 7.82 -5.46
N MET A 26 3.27 6.96 -4.71
CA MET A 26 2.80 7.29 -3.36
C MET A 26 3.96 7.42 -2.38
N ARG A 27 5.00 6.57 -2.50
CA ARG A 27 6.24 6.70 -1.73
C ARG A 27 6.90 8.05 -1.98
N GLU A 28 7.15 8.42 -3.25
CA GLU A 28 7.72 9.71 -3.62
C GLU A 28 6.92 10.88 -3.02
N THR A 29 5.59 10.80 -3.09
CA THR A 29 4.70 11.85 -2.55
C THR A 29 4.88 11.99 -1.03
N ALA A 30 4.95 10.86 -0.31
CA ALA A 30 5.21 10.86 1.12
C ALA A 30 6.64 11.36 1.47
N GLU A 31 7.64 11.01 0.67
CA GLU A 31 9.02 11.45 0.85
C GLU A 31 9.17 12.96 0.67
N VAL A 32 8.51 13.53 -0.34
CA VAL A 32 8.45 14.99 -0.56
C VAL A 32 7.78 15.68 0.63
N TYR A 33 6.66 15.14 1.12
CA TYR A 33 5.95 15.72 2.26
C TYR A 33 6.75 15.66 3.57
N LEU A 34 7.47 14.55 3.82
CA LEU A 34 8.21 14.32 5.06
C LEU A 34 9.65 14.82 5.03
N GLY A 35 10.21 15.12 3.85
CA GLY A 35 11.61 15.52 3.68
C GLY A 35 12.63 14.41 3.98
N LYS A 36 12.21 13.14 3.95
CA LYS A 36 13.06 11.97 4.25
C LYS A 36 12.60 10.73 3.48
N THR A 37 13.52 9.78 3.30
CA THR A 37 13.24 8.49 2.65
C THR A 37 12.22 7.66 3.42
N VAL A 38 11.29 7.04 2.69
CA VAL A 38 10.26 6.15 3.22
C VAL A 38 10.54 4.73 2.76
N THR A 39 10.90 3.86 3.71
CA THR A 39 11.34 2.48 3.41
C THR A 39 10.38 1.41 3.90
N LYS A 40 9.37 1.76 4.71
CA LYS A 40 8.44 0.81 5.33
C LYS A 40 7.01 1.28 5.12
N ALA A 41 6.12 0.33 4.84
CA ALA A 41 4.70 0.61 4.64
C ALA A 41 3.81 -0.50 5.21
N VAL A 42 2.58 -0.12 5.56
CA VAL A 42 1.46 -1.04 5.75
C VAL A 42 0.49 -0.76 4.61
N ILE A 43 0.04 -1.80 3.91
CA ILE A 43 -0.82 -1.65 2.73
C ILE A 43 -2.18 -2.29 3.02
N THR A 44 -3.25 -1.60 2.66
CA THR A 44 -4.63 -2.09 2.79
C THR A 44 -5.02 -2.93 1.58
N VAL A 45 -5.82 -3.96 1.79
CA VAL A 45 -6.46 -4.74 0.73
C VAL A 45 -7.95 -4.95 1.00
N PRO A 46 -8.77 -5.24 -0.02
CA PRO A 46 -10.15 -5.65 0.18
C PRO A 46 -10.24 -6.93 1.04
N VAL A 47 -11.29 -7.02 1.86
CA VAL A 47 -11.48 -8.17 2.78
C VAL A 47 -11.60 -9.52 2.05
N TYR A 48 -12.07 -9.51 0.81
CA TYR A 48 -12.26 -10.70 -0.01
C TYR A 48 -11.00 -11.12 -0.80
N PHE A 49 -9.88 -10.40 -0.66
CA PHE A 49 -8.62 -10.83 -1.28
C PHE A 49 -8.14 -12.14 -0.69
N ASN A 50 -7.87 -13.11 -1.57
CA ASN A 50 -7.26 -14.37 -1.18
C ASN A 50 -5.74 -14.21 -0.91
N ASN A 51 -5.10 -15.30 -0.47
CA ASN A 51 -3.67 -15.29 -0.14
C ASN A 51 -2.79 -14.92 -1.35
N ALA A 52 -3.13 -15.37 -2.56
CA ALA A 52 -2.34 -15.07 -3.76
C ALA A 52 -2.40 -13.59 -4.13
N GLN A 53 -3.57 -12.96 -4.06
CA GLN A 53 -3.74 -11.53 -4.32
C GLN A 53 -3.07 -10.67 -3.24
N ARG A 54 -3.11 -11.12 -1.98
CA ARG A 54 -2.35 -10.50 -0.88
C ARG A 54 -0.86 -10.58 -1.12
N GLN A 55 -0.35 -11.73 -1.57
CA GLN A 55 1.06 -11.89 -1.92
C GLN A 55 1.45 -10.98 -3.08
N ALA A 56 0.67 -10.94 -4.17
CA ALA A 56 0.92 -10.05 -5.30
C ALA A 56 0.97 -8.57 -4.89
N THR A 57 0.16 -8.16 -3.90
CA THR A 57 0.20 -6.79 -3.35
C THR A 57 1.48 -6.54 -2.53
N MET A 58 1.95 -7.53 -1.78
CA MET A 58 3.25 -7.44 -1.08
C MET A 58 4.42 -7.37 -2.06
N ASP A 59 4.37 -8.18 -3.12
CA ASP A 59 5.38 -8.20 -4.18
C ASP A 59 5.42 -6.86 -4.91
N ALA A 60 4.26 -6.27 -5.22
CA ALA A 60 4.17 -4.91 -5.76
C ALA A 60 4.84 -3.88 -4.82
N GLY A 61 4.65 -3.99 -3.51
CA GLY A 61 5.33 -3.15 -2.52
C GLY A 61 6.85 -3.34 -2.52
N ALA A 62 7.32 -4.58 -2.61
CA ALA A 62 8.75 -4.88 -2.69
C ALA A 62 9.38 -4.31 -3.98
N ILE A 63 8.73 -4.46 -5.13
CA ILE A 63 9.16 -3.87 -6.41
C ILE A 63 9.20 -2.33 -6.32
N ALA A 64 8.25 -1.73 -5.59
CA ALA A 64 8.23 -0.30 -5.31
C ALA A 64 9.29 0.16 -4.29
N GLY A 65 10.18 -0.73 -3.81
CA GLY A 65 11.22 -0.41 -2.84
C GLY A 65 10.69 -0.16 -1.41
N LEU A 66 9.53 -0.72 -1.08
CA LEU A 66 8.93 -0.65 0.25
C LEU A 66 9.04 -2.01 0.96
N ASN A 67 9.48 -2.00 2.20
CA ASN A 67 9.33 -3.13 3.10
C ASN A 67 7.87 -3.15 3.62
N VAL A 68 7.07 -4.07 3.09
CA VAL A 68 5.66 -4.22 3.48
C VAL A 68 5.58 -4.94 4.82
N MET A 69 5.38 -4.15 5.88
CA MET A 69 5.38 -4.64 7.26
C MET A 69 4.15 -5.49 7.58
N ARG A 70 3.01 -5.15 6.97
CA ARG A 70 1.76 -5.87 7.14
C ARG A 70 0.80 -5.53 5.99
N ILE A 71 0.00 -6.51 5.60
CA ILE A 71 -1.23 -6.31 4.85
C ILE A 71 -2.40 -6.30 5.83
N ILE A 72 -3.22 -5.27 5.77
CA ILE A 72 -4.42 -5.15 6.62
C ILE A 72 -5.68 -5.05 5.76
N ASN A 73 -6.81 -5.47 6.29
CA ASN A 73 -8.08 -5.28 5.61
C ASN A 73 -8.45 -3.80 5.64
N GLU A 74 -8.88 -3.26 4.50
CA GLU A 74 -9.39 -1.89 4.37
C GLU A 74 -10.48 -1.54 5.41
N PRO A 75 -11.55 -2.34 5.62
CA PRO A 75 -12.55 -2.00 6.63
C PRO A 75 -11.99 -1.98 8.05
N THR A 76 -10.97 -2.79 8.35
CA THR A 76 -10.28 -2.75 9.65
C THR A 76 -9.47 -1.47 9.80
N ALA A 77 -8.76 -1.04 8.75
CA ALA A 77 -8.03 0.22 8.75
C ALA A 77 -8.95 1.43 8.97
N ALA A 78 -10.11 1.43 8.29
CA ALA A 78 -11.14 2.46 8.45
C ALA A 78 -11.71 2.49 9.88
N ALA A 79 -12.02 1.32 10.46
CA ALA A 79 -12.49 1.23 11.85
C ALA A 79 -11.45 1.74 12.85
N LEU A 80 -10.16 1.41 12.64
CA LEU A 80 -9.07 1.92 13.47
C LEU A 80 -8.96 3.44 13.39
N ALA A 81 -9.05 4.01 12.18
CA ALA A 81 -9.03 5.46 11.98
C ALA A 81 -10.21 6.15 12.70
N TYR A 82 -11.42 5.61 12.57
CA TYR A 82 -12.61 6.14 13.24
C TYR A 82 -12.46 6.10 14.77
N CYS A 83 -12.01 4.96 15.32
CA CYS A 83 -11.78 4.83 16.75
C CYS A 83 -10.75 5.85 17.26
N LEU A 84 -9.63 6.04 16.54
CA LEU A 84 -8.61 7.02 16.90
C LEU A 84 -9.11 8.47 16.83
N GLU A 85 -10.00 8.79 15.87
CA GLU A 85 -10.59 10.12 15.73
C GLU A 85 -11.61 10.43 16.85
N LYS A 86 -12.49 9.47 17.17
CA LYS A 86 -13.60 9.68 18.13
C LYS A 86 -13.23 9.40 19.58
N MET A 87 -12.26 8.52 19.81
CA MET A 87 -11.77 8.14 21.12
C MET A 87 -10.24 8.07 21.08
N PRO A 88 -9.53 9.18 21.34
CA PRO A 88 -8.08 9.14 21.40
C PRO A 88 -7.67 8.11 22.45
N LEU A 89 -6.74 7.21 22.10
CA LEU A 89 -6.28 6.08 22.92
C LEU A 89 -5.87 6.49 24.34
N ILE A 90 -5.49 7.75 24.54
CA ILE A 90 -5.17 8.36 25.85
C ILE A 90 -6.36 8.34 26.83
N THR A 91 -7.61 8.35 26.35
CA THR A 91 -8.79 8.32 27.23
C THR A 91 -9.01 6.92 27.83
N LEU A 92 -8.53 5.85 27.18
CA LEU A 92 -8.71 4.46 27.62
C LEU A 92 -7.64 3.96 28.60
N ILE A 93 -6.51 4.67 28.75
CA ILE A 93 -5.41 4.29 29.67
C ILE A 93 -5.45 5.15 30.96
N LYS A 94 -6.53 5.91 31.16
CA LYS A 94 -6.71 6.78 32.34
C LYS A 94 -7.69 6.24 33.37
N GLU A 95 -8.13 4.99 33.23
CA GLU A 95 -8.95 4.29 34.23
C GLU A 95 -8.23 3.03 34.74
#